data_AF-A0A968SWY1-F1
#
_entry.id   AF-A0A968SWY1-F1
#
_cell.length_a   1.000
_cell.length_b   1.000
_cell.length_c   1.000
_cell.angle_alpha   90.00
_cell.angle_beta   90.00
_cell.angle_gamma   90.00
#
_symmetry.space_group_name_H-M   'P 1'
#
loop_
_entity.id
_entity.type
_entity.pdbx_description
1 polymer ?
#
loop_
_entity_poly.entity_id
_entity_poly.type
_entity_poly.pdbx_seq_one_letter_code
_entity_poly.pdbx_strand_id
1 'polypeptide(L)'
;VPSAAGATVDLGGQWFGPQHRRVRALVERLHLLAGETYQAGATLYDLAGRLRHQVFGLPPLPPFALFDLLQLRYRLDWLSRSLPPRARWATATLALDTQSVHEWIERHAWTSAGRQMLRSSLSESFCLEPEHVSLLDVVEQLRQCGSTTGLATAEHWFLPGAPSNSPMGSRMSFLGALHSVKPSRR
;
A
#
# COMPACT_ATOMS: atom_id res chain seq x y z
N VAL A 1 -13.01 16.71 -5.44
CA VAL A 1 -13.10 17.66 -6.57
C VAL A 1 -14.07 17.11 -7.60
N PRO A 2 -14.97 17.91 -8.20
CA PRO A 2 -15.86 17.42 -9.25
C PRO A 2 -15.05 17.00 -10.49
N SER A 3 -15.29 15.82 -11.03
CA SER A 3 -14.71 15.36 -12.28
C SER A 3 -15.52 15.86 -13.49
N ALA A 4 -14.93 15.77 -14.69
CA ALA A 4 -15.62 16.06 -15.95
C ALA A 4 -16.88 15.20 -16.17
N ALA A 5 -16.99 14.06 -15.47
CA ALA A 5 -18.15 13.16 -15.49
C ALA A 5 -19.18 13.45 -14.37
N GLY A 6 -19.00 14.54 -13.60
CA GLY A 6 -19.92 14.92 -12.52
C GLY A 6 -19.76 14.14 -11.21
N ALA A 7 -18.76 13.27 -11.10
CA ALA A 7 -18.48 12.49 -9.90
C ALA A 7 -17.51 13.24 -8.96
N THR A 8 -17.65 13.05 -7.65
CA THR A 8 -16.66 13.52 -6.67
C THR A 8 -15.44 12.59 -6.71
N VAL A 9 -14.26 13.17 -6.93
CA VAL A 9 -12.97 12.47 -6.92
C VAL A 9 -12.13 12.93 -5.74
N ASP A 10 -11.50 11.99 -5.04
CA ASP A 10 -10.49 12.26 -4.02
C ASP A 10 -9.13 12.54 -4.67
N LEU A 11 -8.36 13.46 -4.11
CA LEU A 11 -7.03 13.84 -4.64
C LEU A 11 -5.87 13.33 -3.77
N GLY A 12 -6.17 12.52 -2.75
CA GLY A 12 -5.22 11.97 -1.79
C GLY A 12 -5.57 10.55 -1.39
N GLY A 13 -5.48 10.27 -0.09
CA GLY A 13 -5.71 8.93 0.45
C GLY A 13 -7.18 8.57 0.50
N GLN A 14 -7.63 7.68 -0.39
CA GLN A 14 -9.02 7.27 -0.49
C GLN A 14 -9.28 5.82 -0.02
N TRP A 15 -8.26 4.97 -0.01
CA TRP A 15 -8.40 3.54 0.19
C TRP A 15 -8.04 3.04 1.59
N PHE A 16 -8.65 1.91 1.97
CA PHE A 16 -8.29 1.15 3.16
C PHE A 16 -8.59 -0.36 3.00
N GLY A 17 -7.84 -1.18 3.74
CA GLY A 17 -7.91 -2.64 3.63
C GLY A 17 -8.40 -3.35 4.91
N PRO A 18 -8.53 -4.68 4.85
CA PRO A 18 -8.99 -5.53 5.97
C PRO A 18 -8.23 -5.32 7.29
N GLN A 19 -6.93 -5.04 7.20
CA GLN A 19 -6.03 -4.90 8.34
C GLN A 19 -6.16 -3.55 9.05
N HIS A 20 -6.79 -2.54 8.43
CA HIS A 20 -6.92 -1.19 8.99
C HIS A 20 -8.09 -1.11 10.01
N ARG A 21 -7.98 -1.85 11.12
CA ARG A 21 -9.05 -1.99 12.13
C ARG A 21 -9.59 -0.66 12.66
N ARG A 22 -8.71 0.33 12.86
CA ARG A 22 -9.09 1.64 13.41
C ARG A 22 -9.96 2.46 12.45
N VAL A 23 -9.61 2.53 11.16
CA VAL A 23 -10.42 3.28 10.19
C VAL A 23 -11.75 2.57 9.96
N ARG A 24 -11.76 1.24 9.90
CA ARG A 24 -13.00 0.45 9.80
C ARG A 24 -13.95 0.72 10.96
N ALA A 25 -13.46 0.66 12.20
CA ALA A 25 -14.27 1.00 13.37
C ALA A 25 -14.75 2.47 13.36
N LEU A 26 -13.98 3.38 12.76
CA LEU A 26 -14.41 4.78 12.60
C LEU A 26 -15.53 4.90 11.56
N VAL A 27 -15.40 4.24 10.41
CA VAL A 27 -16.42 4.19 9.35
C VAL A 27 -17.73 3.64 9.90
N GLU A 28 -17.68 2.55 10.66
CA GLU A 28 -18.84 1.95 11.33
C GLU A 28 -19.48 2.90 12.34
N ARG A 29 -18.68 3.50 13.24
CA ARG A 29 -19.19 4.44 14.26
C ARG A 29 -19.80 5.71 13.69
N LEU A 30 -19.32 6.17 12.53
CA LEU A 30 -19.82 7.36 11.84
C LEU A 30 -20.93 7.03 10.83
N HIS A 31 -21.33 5.77 10.71
CA HIS A 31 -22.32 5.30 9.73
C HIS A 31 -21.99 5.71 8.29
N LEU A 32 -20.71 5.72 7.94
CA LEU A 32 -20.25 6.02 6.58
C LEU A 32 -20.37 4.77 5.70
N LEU A 33 -20.78 4.97 4.45
CA LEU A 33 -20.83 3.90 3.45
C LEU A 33 -19.48 3.79 2.75
N ALA A 34 -18.88 2.61 2.76
CA ALA A 34 -17.69 2.30 1.97
C ALA A 34 -18.08 1.55 0.70
N GLY A 35 -17.39 1.85 -0.39
CA GLY A 35 -17.47 1.08 -1.64
C GLY A 35 -16.38 0.03 -1.71
N GLU A 36 -16.64 -1.04 -2.46
CA GLU A 36 -15.61 -2.01 -2.85
C GLU A 36 -14.90 -1.53 -4.10
N THR A 37 -13.57 -1.62 -4.11
CA THR A 37 -12.78 -1.34 -5.31
C THR A 37 -13.16 -2.35 -6.39
N TYR A 38 -13.47 -1.85 -7.59
CA TYR A 38 -13.83 -2.71 -8.72
C TYR A 38 -12.62 -3.54 -9.15
N GLN A 39 -12.71 -4.86 -9.03
CA GLN A 39 -11.63 -5.79 -9.34
C GLN A 39 -12.03 -6.86 -10.37
N ALA A 40 -13.19 -6.74 -11.01
CA ALA A 40 -13.62 -7.72 -12.00
C ALA A 40 -12.80 -7.58 -13.30
N GLY A 41 -12.30 -8.70 -13.81
CA GLY A 41 -11.46 -8.77 -15.00
C GLY A 41 -10.06 -9.32 -14.72
N ALA A 42 -9.19 -9.25 -15.73
CA ALA A 42 -7.81 -9.69 -15.61
C ALA A 42 -6.90 -8.50 -15.27
N THR A 43 -6.07 -8.63 -14.23
CA THR A 43 -4.97 -7.70 -13.99
C THR A 43 -3.95 -7.81 -15.12
N LEU A 44 -3.55 -6.67 -15.68
CA LEU A 44 -2.56 -6.58 -16.75
C LEU A 44 -1.22 -6.11 -16.19
N TYR A 45 -0.14 -6.70 -16.71
CA TYR A 45 1.23 -6.31 -16.42
C TYR A 45 1.89 -5.88 -17.73
N ASP A 46 2.44 -4.66 -17.77
CA ASP A 46 3.34 -4.26 -18.83
C ASP A 46 4.77 -4.69 -18.48
N LEU A 47 5.23 -5.76 -19.14
CA LEU A 47 6.58 -6.29 -18.95
C LEU A 47 7.40 -6.01 -20.20
N ALA A 48 8.19 -4.94 -20.14
CA ALA A 48 9.05 -4.48 -21.24
C ALA A 48 8.28 -4.20 -22.55
N GLY A 49 7.17 -3.46 -22.46
CA GLY A 49 6.33 -3.07 -23.59
C GLY A 49 5.38 -4.18 -24.05
N ARG A 50 5.21 -5.24 -23.26
CA ARG A 50 4.33 -6.38 -23.58
C ARG A 50 3.31 -6.55 -22.47
N LEU A 51 2.06 -6.28 -22.79
CA LEU A 51 0.94 -6.54 -21.90
C LEU A 51 0.73 -8.05 -21.74
N ARG A 52 0.69 -8.49 -20.49
CA ARG A 52 0.41 -9.88 -20.12
C ARG A 52 -0.62 -9.93 -19.00
N HIS A 53 -1.47 -10.94 -19.05
CA HIS A 53 -2.50 -11.13 -18.04
C HIS A 53 -1.90 -11.85 -16.84
N GLN A 54 -2.39 -11.51 -15.64
CA GLN A 54 -2.16 -12.27 -14.43
C GLN A 54 -2.54 -13.74 -14.61
N VAL A 55 -1.76 -14.62 -13.98
CA VAL A 55 -1.99 -16.07 -14.04
C VAL A 55 -2.11 -16.60 -12.60
N PHE A 56 -3.25 -17.20 -12.25
CA PHE A 56 -3.53 -17.75 -10.90
C PHE A 56 -3.26 -16.78 -9.73
N GLY A 57 -3.56 -15.49 -9.88
CA GLY A 57 -3.29 -14.51 -8.82
C GLY A 57 -1.85 -14.01 -8.76
N LEU A 58 -0.99 -14.43 -9.69
CA LEU A 58 0.45 -14.16 -9.70
C LEU A 58 0.87 -13.38 -10.95
N PRO A 59 1.92 -12.54 -10.85
CA PRO A 59 2.46 -11.83 -12.00
C PRO A 59 2.94 -12.84 -13.06
N PRO A 60 2.77 -12.55 -14.37
CA PRO A 60 3.08 -13.47 -15.48
C PRO A 60 4.57 -13.54 -15.78
N LEU A 61 5.35 -13.94 -14.78
CA LEU A 61 6.80 -14.10 -14.81
C LEU A 61 7.19 -15.54 -15.19
N PRO A 62 8.39 -15.74 -15.79
CA PRO A 62 8.98 -17.07 -15.94
C PRO A 62 9.09 -17.80 -14.58
N PRO A 63 9.00 -19.13 -14.53
CA PRO A 63 8.96 -19.89 -13.27
C PRO A 63 10.07 -19.53 -12.29
N PHE A 64 11.33 -19.45 -12.75
CA PHE A 64 12.47 -19.09 -11.89
C PHE A 64 12.35 -17.67 -11.31
N ALA A 65 11.88 -16.71 -12.11
CA ALA A 65 11.68 -15.34 -11.64
C ALA A 65 10.50 -15.23 -10.67
N LEU A 66 9.46 -16.04 -10.88
CA LEU A 66 8.34 -16.13 -9.95
C LEU A 66 8.78 -16.71 -8.60
N PHE A 67 9.54 -17.81 -8.59
CA PHE A 67 10.10 -18.37 -7.36
C PHE A 67 11.02 -17.38 -6.65
N ASP A 68 11.84 -16.65 -7.40
CA ASP A 68 12.71 -15.60 -6.86
C ASP A 68 11.89 -14.46 -6.23
N LEU A 69 10.83 -13.98 -6.89
CA LEU A 69 9.92 -13.00 -6.29
C LEU A 69 9.28 -13.52 -4.99
N LEU A 70 8.79 -14.77 -5.00
CA LEU A 70 8.13 -15.36 -3.84
C LEU A 70 9.10 -15.55 -2.65
N GLN A 71 10.35 -15.95 -2.89
CA GLN A 71 11.34 -16.06 -1.81
C GLN A 71 11.72 -14.69 -1.23
N LEU A 72 11.84 -13.65 -2.07
CA LEU A 72 12.06 -12.28 -1.58
C LEU A 72 10.91 -11.80 -0.70
N ARG A 73 9.66 -11.97 -1.16
CA ARG A 73 8.46 -11.62 -0.37
C ARG A 73 8.41 -12.38 0.95
N TYR A 74 8.68 -13.68 0.92
CA TYR A 74 8.75 -14.51 2.11
C TYR A 74 9.80 -14.01 3.12
N ARG A 75 11.00 -13.65 2.65
CA ARG A 75 12.05 -13.11 3.52
C ARG A 75 11.66 -11.77 4.15
N LEU A 76 11.05 -10.87 3.38
CA LEU A 76 10.53 -9.60 3.92
C LEU A 76 9.44 -9.84 4.97
N ASP A 77 8.51 -10.76 4.70
CA ASP A 77 7.45 -11.17 5.63
C ASP A 77 7.99 -11.86 6.89
N TRP A 78 9.13 -12.52 6.78
CA TRP A 78 9.82 -13.09 7.94
C TRP A 78 10.51 -12.01 8.78
N LEU A 79 11.19 -11.06 8.13
CA LEU A 79 11.79 -9.91 8.81
C LEU A 79 10.74 -9.08 9.56
N SER A 80 9.57 -8.86 8.97
CA SER A 80 8.50 -8.04 9.58
C SER A 80 7.93 -8.64 10.85
N ARG A 81 7.85 -9.98 10.91
CA ARG A 81 7.45 -10.73 12.10
C ARG A 81 8.52 -10.79 13.18
N SER A 82 9.78 -10.60 12.80
CA SER A 82 10.94 -10.69 13.71
C SER A 82 11.30 -9.35 14.35
N LEU A 83 10.62 -8.26 13.99
CA LEU A 83 10.87 -6.94 14.57
C LEU A 83 10.52 -6.90 16.08
N PRO A 84 11.37 -6.28 16.92
CA PRO A 84 11.08 -6.08 18.34
C PRO A 84 9.72 -5.36 18.58
N PRO A 85 8.95 -5.74 19.61
CA PRO A 85 7.65 -5.13 19.90
C PRO A 85 7.73 -3.67 20.40
N ARG A 86 8.86 -3.26 20.97
CA ARG A 86 9.07 -1.93 21.57
C ARG A 86 10.40 -1.33 21.10
N ALA A 87 10.36 -0.03 20.79
CA ALA A 87 11.41 0.81 20.21
C ALA A 87 11.76 0.45 18.75
N ARG A 88 11.12 1.18 17.80
CA ARG A 88 11.41 1.13 16.36
C ARG A 88 12.89 1.44 16.06
N TRP A 89 13.52 2.26 16.91
CA TRP A 89 14.91 2.73 16.85
C TRP A 89 15.80 2.08 17.93
N ALA A 90 15.57 0.79 18.23
CA ALA A 90 16.50 0.06 19.08
C ALA A 90 17.79 -0.25 18.32
N THR A 91 18.90 -0.46 19.05
CA THR A 91 20.17 -0.93 18.45
C THR A 91 19.98 -2.19 17.60
N ALA A 92 19.00 -3.03 17.96
CA ALA A 92 18.66 -4.27 17.24
C ALA A 92 18.09 -4.04 15.82
N THR A 93 17.50 -2.87 15.52
CA THR A 93 16.93 -2.55 14.21
C THR A 93 17.81 -1.62 13.39
N LEU A 94 18.88 -1.06 13.98
CA LEU A 94 19.78 -0.11 13.32
C LEU A 94 20.37 -0.67 12.02
N ALA A 95 20.74 -1.95 11.98
CA ALA A 95 21.27 -2.58 10.77
C ALA A 95 20.26 -2.58 9.60
N LEU A 96 18.97 -2.72 9.89
CA LEU A 96 17.90 -2.63 8.90
C LEU A 96 17.68 -1.17 8.48
N ASP A 97 17.88 -0.23 9.39
CA ASP A 97 17.64 1.20 9.11
C ASP A 97 18.77 1.84 8.29
N THR A 98 20.00 1.39 8.51
CA THR A 98 21.18 1.85 7.75
C THR A 98 21.27 1.28 6.34
N GLN A 99 20.41 0.32 6.02
CA GLN A 99 20.43 -0.39 4.74
C GLN A 99 19.24 0.06 3.90
N SER A 100 19.47 0.45 2.64
CA SER A 100 18.36 0.66 1.71
C SER A 100 17.71 -0.67 1.32
N VAL A 101 16.42 -0.64 1.00
CA VAL A 101 15.75 -1.83 0.47
C VAL A 101 16.31 -2.22 -0.90
N HIS A 102 16.82 -1.26 -1.69
CA HIS A 102 17.58 -1.55 -2.92
C HIS A 102 18.76 -2.50 -2.66
N GLU A 103 19.66 -2.15 -1.75
CA GLU A 103 20.82 -2.99 -1.39
C GLU A 103 20.39 -4.36 -0.88
N TRP A 104 19.23 -4.43 -0.22
CA TRP A 104 18.68 -5.70 0.24
C TRP A 104 18.25 -6.57 -0.94
N ILE A 105 17.53 -6.01 -1.91
CA ILE A 105 17.08 -6.74 -3.09
C ILE A 105 18.29 -7.20 -3.91
N GLU A 106 19.29 -6.33 -4.15
CA GLU A 106 20.51 -6.69 -4.92
C GLU A 106 21.24 -7.89 -4.31
N ARG A 107 21.26 -8.00 -2.97
CA ARG A 107 21.90 -9.12 -2.26
C ARG A 107 21.11 -10.42 -2.27
N HIS A 108 19.77 -10.35 -2.33
CA HIS A 108 18.91 -11.51 -2.11
C HIS A 108 18.20 -12.01 -3.37
N ALA A 109 18.14 -11.21 -4.44
CA ALA A 109 17.45 -11.57 -5.68
C ALA A 109 18.38 -12.37 -6.61
N TRP A 110 17.86 -13.47 -7.14
CA TRP A 110 18.61 -14.37 -8.03
C TRP A 110 18.40 -14.07 -9.52
N THR A 111 17.30 -13.40 -9.87
CA THR A 111 16.90 -13.12 -11.24
C THR A 111 16.67 -11.62 -11.44
N SER A 112 16.98 -11.12 -12.63
CA SER A 112 16.71 -9.72 -12.98
C SER A 112 15.21 -9.41 -12.99
N ALA A 113 14.38 -10.36 -13.44
CA ALA A 113 12.93 -10.19 -13.50
C ALA A 113 12.26 -10.19 -12.11
N GLY A 114 12.68 -11.07 -11.19
CA GLY A 114 12.19 -11.07 -9.80
C GLY A 114 12.60 -9.80 -9.05
N ARG A 115 13.87 -9.38 -9.24
CA ARG A 115 14.40 -8.10 -8.74
C ARG A 115 13.60 -6.90 -9.23
N GLN A 116 13.40 -6.78 -10.54
CA GLN A 116 12.69 -5.64 -11.13
C GLN A 116 11.24 -5.61 -10.67
N MET A 117 10.55 -6.76 -10.63
CA MET A 117 9.18 -6.82 -10.15
C MET A 117 9.06 -6.32 -8.71
N LEU A 118 9.92 -6.78 -7.79
CA LEU A 118 9.87 -6.34 -6.40
C LEU A 118 10.22 -4.86 -6.25
N ARG A 119 11.23 -4.36 -7.00
CA ARG A 119 11.56 -2.93 -7.02
C ARG A 119 10.35 -2.10 -7.44
N SER A 120 9.73 -2.43 -8.57
CA SER A 120 8.54 -1.71 -9.06
C SER A 120 7.39 -1.72 -8.05
N SER A 121 7.08 -2.88 -7.46
CA SER A 121 6.00 -2.98 -6.46
C SER A 121 6.27 -2.12 -5.21
N LEU A 122 7.52 -2.03 -4.77
CA LEU A 122 7.89 -1.19 -3.63
C LEU A 122 7.92 0.29 -4.01
N SER A 123 8.42 0.64 -5.20
CA SER A 123 8.37 2.02 -5.68
C SER A 123 6.94 2.56 -5.77
N GLU A 124 6.02 1.72 -6.23
CA GLU A 124 4.58 2.03 -6.24
C GLU A 124 4.03 2.21 -4.83
N SER A 125 4.39 1.32 -3.89
CA SER A 125 3.87 1.36 -2.52
C SER A 125 4.39 2.56 -1.70
N PHE A 126 5.63 2.98 -1.96
CA PHE A 126 6.31 4.04 -1.19
C PHE A 126 6.42 5.37 -1.93
N CYS A 127 6.02 5.41 -3.21
CA CYS A 127 6.16 6.57 -4.10
C CYS A 127 7.61 7.09 -4.17
N LEU A 128 8.60 6.22 -3.97
CA LEU A 128 10.03 6.54 -3.91
C LEU A 128 10.84 5.41 -4.54
N GLU A 129 11.99 5.75 -5.13
CA GLU A 129 12.90 4.72 -5.61
C GLU A 129 13.47 3.90 -4.43
N PRO A 130 13.66 2.58 -4.55
CA PRO A 130 14.05 1.70 -3.44
C PRO A 130 15.40 2.02 -2.80
N GLU A 131 16.22 2.82 -3.48
CA GLU A 131 17.51 3.35 -3.00
C GLU A 131 17.33 4.39 -1.89
N HIS A 132 16.19 5.08 -1.86
CA HIS A 132 15.86 6.12 -0.91
C HIS A 132 14.96 5.64 0.24
N VAL A 133 14.67 4.34 0.31
CA VAL A 133 13.78 3.77 1.33
C VAL A 133 14.58 2.84 2.23
N SER A 134 14.56 3.11 3.53
CA SER A 134 15.14 2.26 4.57
C SER A 134 14.48 0.87 4.55
N LEU A 135 15.27 -0.21 4.67
CA LEU A 135 14.73 -1.56 4.79
C LEU A 135 13.87 -1.68 6.06
N LEU A 136 14.21 -0.97 7.14
CA LEU A 136 13.40 -0.92 8.36
C LEU A 136 12.00 -0.35 8.06
N ASP A 137 11.89 0.72 7.29
CA ASP A 137 10.59 1.31 6.93
C ASP A 137 9.72 0.34 6.14
N VAL A 138 10.30 -0.38 5.18
CA VAL A 138 9.60 -1.42 4.43
C VAL A 138 9.08 -2.50 5.38
N VAL A 139 9.96 -3.05 6.21
CA VAL A 139 9.63 -4.15 7.12
C VAL A 139 8.57 -3.73 8.17
N GLU A 140 8.63 -2.49 8.66
CA GLU A 140 7.61 -1.89 9.53
C GLU A 140 6.25 -1.71 8.83
N GLN A 141 6.26 -1.21 7.59
CA GLN A 141 5.03 -1.07 6.80
C GLN A 141 4.39 -2.44 6.57
N LEU A 142 5.18 -3.45 6.24
CA LEU A 142 4.71 -4.83 6.09
C LEU A 142 4.15 -5.38 7.39
N ARG A 143 4.74 -5.07 8.55
CA ARG A 143 4.19 -5.45 9.86
C ARG A 143 2.83 -4.82 10.11
N GLN A 144 2.64 -3.56 9.72
CA GLN A 144 1.35 -2.84 9.85
C GLN A 144 0.29 -3.38 8.90
N CYS A 145 0.69 -3.77 7.68
CA CYS A 145 -0.16 -4.42 6.69
C CYS A 145 -0.31 -5.94 6.92
N GLY A 146 0.41 -6.52 7.88
CA GLY A 146 0.44 -7.95 8.17
C GLY A 146 1.35 -8.80 7.26
N SER A 147 1.52 -8.41 5.99
CA SER A 147 2.45 -9.05 5.05
C SER A 147 2.59 -8.24 3.74
N THR A 148 3.42 -8.73 2.82
CA THR A 148 3.52 -8.25 1.44
C THR A 148 2.21 -8.43 0.67
N THR A 149 1.44 -9.49 0.95
CA THR A 149 0.09 -9.67 0.40
C THR A 149 -0.89 -8.66 1.01
N GLY A 150 -0.79 -8.39 2.31
CA GLY A 150 -1.62 -7.40 2.98
C GLY A 150 -1.38 -5.97 2.44
N LEU A 151 -0.13 -5.64 2.14
CA LEU A 151 0.21 -4.35 1.49
C LEU A 151 -0.38 -4.27 0.08
N ALA A 152 -0.20 -5.32 -0.73
CA ALA A 152 -0.75 -5.40 -2.09
C ALA A 152 -2.29 -5.42 -2.17
N THR A 153 -2.97 -5.61 -1.03
CA THR A 153 -4.44 -5.63 -0.95
C THR A 153 -4.98 -4.52 -0.04
N ALA A 154 -4.14 -3.53 0.27
CA ALA A 154 -4.51 -2.40 1.12
C ALA A 154 -5.61 -1.51 0.49
N GLU A 155 -5.86 -1.67 -0.81
CA GLU A 155 -6.82 -0.92 -1.61
C GLU A 155 -8.19 -1.60 -1.80
N HIS A 156 -8.58 -2.48 -0.88
CA HIS A 156 -9.80 -3.27 -1.00
C HIS A 156 -11.10 -2.45 -0.95
N TRP A 157 -11.20 -1.51 0.00
CA TRP A 157 -12.34 -0.60 0.10
C TRP A 157 -11.91 0.86 -0.10
N PHE A 158 -12.87 1.69 -0.48
CA PHE A 158 -12.70 3.13 -0.53
C PHE A 158 -13.87 3.86 0.12
N LEU A 159 -13.60 5.06 0.63
CA LEU A 159 -14.67 5.98 1.02
C LEU A 159 -15.02 6.86 -0.19
N PRO A 160 -16.24 6.75 -0.74
CA PRO A 160 -16.68 7.67 -1.78
C PRO A 160 -16.70 9.09 -1.22
N GLY A 161 -16.18 10.05 -2.00
CA GLY A 161 -16.32 11.45 -1.66
C GLY A 161 -17.80 11.82 -1.52
N ALA A 162 -18.13 12.73 -0.60
CA ALA A 162 -19.51 13.17 -0.39
C ALA A 162 -20.15 13.58 -1.74
N PRO A 163 -21.38 13.15 -2.05
CA PRO A 163 -22.09 13.64 -3.22
C PRO A 163 -22.25 15.15 -3.10
N SER A 164 -21.98 15.90 -4.17
CA SER A 164 -22.30 17.34 -4.22
C SER A 164 -23.81 17.61 -4.15
N ASN A 165 -24.65 16.57 -4.33
CA ASN A 165 -26.12 16.66 -4.44
C ASN A 165 -26.88 15.77 -3.44
N SER A 166 -26.41 15.62 -2.20
CA SER A 166 -27.27 15.05 -1.14
C SER A 166 -28.35 16.06 -0.74
N PRO A 167 -29.65 15.67 -0.67
CA PRO A 167 -30.70 16.55 -0.18
C PRO A 167 -30.36 17.01 1.24
N MET A 168 -30.67 18.28 1.49
CA MET A 168 -30.28 19.09 2.64
C MET A 168 -30.84 18.50 3.96
N GLY A 169 -30.27 17.41 4.47
CA GLY A 169 -30.81 16.71 5.65
C GLY A 169 -29.88 15.78 6.41
N SER A 170 -28.67 15.49 5.94
CA SER A 170 -27.67 14.73 6.72
C SER A 170 -26.26 15.26 6.46
N ARG A 171 -25.99 16.45 7.02
CA ARG A 171 -24.64 17.01 7.09
C ARG A 171 -23.93 16.44 8.31
N MET A 172 -23.27 15.30 8.13
CA MET A 172 -22.01 15.02 8.81
C MET A 172 -20.99 14.64 7.74
N SER A 173 -20.46 15.66 7.08
CA SER A 173 -19.29 15.53 6.22
C SER A 173 -18.09 15.14 7.09
N PHE A 174 -17.24 14.25 6.58
CA PHE A 174 -15.93 13.93 7.18
C PHE A 174 -15.06 15.19 7.39
N LEU A 175 -15.27 16.22 6.58
CA LEU A 175 -14.65 17.55 6.73
C LEU A 175 -15.26 18.42 7.84
N GLY A 176 -16.48 18.13 8.30
CA GLY A 176 -17.13 18.87 9.38
C GLY A 176 -16.61 18.51 10.78
N ALA A 177 -15.95 17.36 10.92
CA ALA A 177 -15.35 16.91 12.19
C ALA A 177 -13.94 17.48 12.44
N LEU A 178 -13.31 18.07 11.42
CA LEU A 178 -12.02 18.72 11.53
C LEU A 178 -12.24 20.23 11.61
N HIS A 179 -12.26 20.77 12.83
CA HIS A 179 -12.15 22.22 13.02
C HIS A 179 -10.94 22.71 12.22
N SER A 180 -11.13 23.73 11.38
CA SER A 180 -10.05 24.38 10.64
C SER A 180 -9.00 24.89 11.63
N VAL A 181 -7.88 24.16 11.73
CA VAL A 181 -6.71 24.60 12.48
C VAL A 181 -5.92 25.52 11.56
N LYS A 182 -5.85 26.81 11.91
CA LYS A 182 -4.94 27.75 11.23
C LYS A 182 -3.51 27.22 11.35
N PRO A 183 -2.69 27.26 10.29
CA PRO A 183 -1.30 26.82 10.36
C PRO A 183 -0.58 27.59 11.48
N SER A 184 0.07 26.86 12.38
CA SER A 184 0.87 27.49 13.44
C SER A 184 2.07 28.16 12.79
N ARG A 185 2.23 29.47 12.99
CA ARG A 185 3.49 30.15 12.67
C ARG A 185 4.55 29.64 13.63
N ARG A 186 5.43 28.76 13.15
CA ARG A 186 6.77 28.57 13.68
C ARG A 186 7.75 28.71 12.54
#